data_AF-A0A165EK48-F1
#
_entry.id   AF-A0A165EK48-F1
#
_cell.length_a   1.000
_cell.length_b   1.000
_cell.length_c   1.000
_cell.angle_alpha   90.00
_cell.angle_beta   90.00
_cell.angle_gamma   90.00
#
_symmetry.space_group_name_H-M   'P 1'
#
loop_
_entity.id
_entity.type
_entity.pdbx_description
1 polymer ?
#
loop_
_entity_poly.entity_id
_entity_poly.type
_entity_poly.pdbx_seq_one_letter_code
_entity_poly.pdbx_strand_id
1 'polypeptide(L)' 'PYTRWLGFWLDPRLTFRHHVRVMTTRAISRVQAFRMLANTIRGMSVKAARTIYLSNILSVLTFG' A
#
# COMPACT_ATOMS: atom_id res chain seq x y z
N PRO A 1 1.61 22.05 -9.77
CA PRO A 1 2.86 21.26 -9.67
C PRO A 1 2.94 20.52 -8.32
N TYR A 2 3.18 19.21 -8.34
CA TYR A 2 3.38 18.38 -7.14
C TYR A 2 4.89 18.14 -6.98
N THR A 3 5.46 18.47 -5.83
CA THR A 3 6.89 18.29 -5.59
C THR A 3 7.12 16.99 -4.84
N ARG A 4 7.95 16.10 -5.38
CA ARG A 4 8.37 14.90 -4.68
C ARG A 4 9.62 15.21 -3.87
N TRP A 5 9.54 15.09 -2.55
CA TRP A 5 10.67 15.34 -1.65
C TRP A 5 10.81 14.20 -0.64
N LEU A 6 11.99 13.59 -0.58
CA LEU A 6 12.32 12.47 0.31
C LEU A 6 11.34 11.28 0.25
N GLY A 7 10.63 11.10 -0.87
CA GLY A 7 9.62 10.05 -1.05
C GLY A 7 8.17 10.50 -0.86
N PHE A 8 7.94 11.65 -0.22
CA PHE A 8 6.63 12.24 -0.02
C PHE A 8 6.21 13.12 -1.20
N TRP A 9 4.90 13.20 -1.45
CA TRP A 9 4.33 14.13 -2.43
C TRP A 9 3.77 15.34 -1.70
N LEU A 10 4.41 16.48 -1.90
CA LEU A 10 4.02 17.74 -1.28
C LEU A 10 3.13 18.51 -2.24
N ASP A 11 1.91 18.80 -1.77
CA ASP A 11 1.02 19.76 -2.40
C ASP A 11 1.46 21.18 -1.97
N PRO A 12 1.29 22.22 -2.81
CA PRO A 12 1.57 23.61 -2.42
C PRO A 12 0.77 24.08 -1.19
N ARG A 13 -0.36 23.41 -0.91
CA ARG A 13 -1.22 23.66 0.26
C ARG A 13 -1.01 22.65 1.41
N LEU A 14 0.01 21.79 1.32
CA LEU A 14 0.29 20.70 2.26
C LEU A 14 -0.94 19.82 2.59
N THR A 15 -1.83 19.64 1.63
CA THR A 15 -3.04 18.82 1.81
C THR A 15 -2.77 17.32 1.72
N PHE A 16 -1.59 16.92 1.22
CA PHE A 16 -1.14 15.53 1.03
C PHE A 16 -2.14 14.63 0.27
N ARG A 17 -3.11 15.20 -0.44
CA ARG A 17 -4.18 14.45 -1.11
C ARG A 17 -3.62 13.63 -2.25
N HIS A 18 -2.66 14.21 -2.98
CA HIS A 18 -1.97 13.51 -4.05
C HIS A 18 -1.12 12.35 -3.50
N HIS A 19 -0.40 12.59 -2.40
CA HIS A 19 0.38 11.57 -1.70
C HIS A 19 -0.47 10.37 -1.27
N VAL A 20 -1.57 10.62 -0.54
CA VAL A 20 -2.49 9.59 -0.07
C VAL A 20 -3.07 8.81 -1.25
N ARG A 21 -3.44 9.48 -2.35
CA ARG A 21 -3.93 8.81 -3.56
C ARG A 21 -2.89 7.86 -4.14
N VAL A 22 -1.64 8.31 -4.27
CA VAL A 22 -0.54 7.47 -4.80
C VAL A 22 -0.28 6.27 -3.89
N MET A 23 -0.26 6.46 -2.58
CA MET A 23 -0.04 5.36 -1.63
C MET A 23 -1.20 4.39 -1.59
N THR A 24 -2.43 4.88 -1.69
CA THR A 24 -3.64 4.05 -1.81
C THR A 24 -3.59 3.21 -3.08
N THR A 25 -3.24 3.79 -4.24
CA THR A 25 -3.08 3.02 -5.49
C THR A 25 -2.01 1.93 -5.36
N ARG A 26 -0.88 2.24 -4.71
CA ARG A 26 0.18 1.26 -4.41
C ARG A 26 -0.24 0.20 -3.39
N ALA A 27 -1.13 0.52 -2.46
CA ALA A 27 -1.69 -0.45 -1.52
C ALA A 27 -2.69 -1.38 -2.24
N ILE A 28 -3.52 -0.84 -3.13
CA ILE A 28 -4.48 -1.61 -3.94
C ILE A 28 -3.77 -2.65 -4.80
N SER A 29 -2.67 -2.30 -5.48
CA SER A 29 -1.93 -3.28 -6.28
C SER A 29 -1.37 -4.43 -5.43
N ARG A 30 -0.92 -4.13 -4.21
CA ARG A 30 -0.46 -5.15 -3.25
C ARG A 30 -1.62 -6.03 -2.75
N VAL A 31 -2.79 -5.44 -2.50
CA VAL A 31 -4.01 -6.20 -2.14
C VAL A 31 -4.44 -7.12 -3.28
N GLN A 32 -4.33 -6.69 -4.54
CA GLN A 32 -4.64 -7.52 -5.70
C GLN A 32 -3.68 -8.72 -5.80
N ALA A 33 -2.37 -8.49 -5.66
CA ALA A 33 -1.38 -9.57 -5.60
C ALA A 33 -1.65 -10.52 -4.42
N PHE A 34 -1.97 -9.97 -3.25
CA PHE A 34 -2.35 -10.75 -2.08
C PHE A 34 -3.59 -11.62 -2.32
N ARG A 35 -4.61 -11.09 -3.01
CA ARG A 35 -5.81 -11.85 -3.39
C ARG A 35 -5.46 -13.00 -4.34
N MET A 36 -4.54 -12.80 -5.29
CA MET A 36 -4.07 -13.88 -6.15
C MET A 36 -3.38 -14.99 -5.35
N LEU A 37 -2.51 -14.62 -4.41
CA LEU A 37 -1.82 -15.56 -3.51
C LEU A 37 -2.81 -16.35 -2.63
N ALA A 38 -3.81 -15.67 -2.08
CA ALA A 38 -4.83 -16.30 -1.24
C ALA A 38 -5.69 -17.32 -2.01
N ASN A 39 -5.93 -17.09 -3.30
CA ASN A 39 -6.74 -17.95 -4.17
C ASN A 39 -5.98 -19.14 -4.81
N THR A 40 -4.74 -19.41 -4.36
CA THR A 40 -3.96 -20.55 -4.89
C THR A 40 -4.45 -21.90 -4.36
N ILE A 41 -4.26 -22.98 -5.13
CA ILE A 41 -4.62 -24.35 -4.71
C ILE A 41 -3.73 -24.76 -3.53
N ARG A 42 -4.34 -25.22 -2.42
CA ARG A 42 -3.77 -25.40 -1.06
C ARG A 42 -3.61 -24.12 -0.22
N GLY A 43 -3.94 -22.96 -0.77
CA GLY A 43 -4.17 -21.70 -0.05
C GLY A 43 -2.99 -21.15 0.74
N MET A 44 -3.17 -19.93 1.24
CA MET A 44 -2.25 -19.30 2.19
C MET A 44 -2.75 -19.50 3.62
N SER A 45 -1.85 -19.79 4.57
CA SER A 45 -2.24 -19.84 5.98
C SER A 45 -2.70 -18.47 6.48
N VAL A 46 -3.70 -18.44 7.36
CA VAL A 46 -4.23 -17.18 7.95
C VAL A 46 -3.11 -16.37 8.64
N LYS A 47 -2.13 -17.06 9.22
CA LYS A 47 -0.95 -16.43 9.83
C LYS A 47 -0.08 -15.72 8.79
N ALA A 48 0.22 -16.37 7.66
CA ALA A 48 0.99 -15.77 6.57
C ALA A 48 0.22 -14.59 5.94
N ALA A 49 -1.10 -14.72 5.79
CA ALA A 49 -1.97 -13.67 5.32
C ALA A 49 -1.91 -12.41 6.19
N ARG A 50 -2.01 -12.57 7.51
CA ARG A 50 -1.88 -11.48 8.47
C ARG A 50 -0.50 -10.83 8.40
N THR A 51 0.57 -11.61 8.31
CA THR A 51 1.94 -11.10 8.20
C THR A 51 2.11 -10.24 6.94
N ILE A 52 1.61 -10.70 5.79
CA ILE A 52 1.71 -9.94 4.53
C ILE A 52 0.91 -8.64 4.63
N TYR A 53 -0.30 -8.68 5.21
CA TYR A 53 -1.10 -7.47 5.42
C TYR A 53 -0.37 -6.42 6.27
N LEU A 54 0.16 -6.82 7.43
CA LEU A 54 0.87 -5.91 8.35
C LEU A 54 2.17 -5.38 7.74
N SER A 55 2.96 -6.24 7.10
CA SER A 55 4.27 -5.87 6.57
C SER A 55 4.19 -5.00 5.31
N ASN A 56 3.28 -5.32 4.39
CA ASN A 56 3.30 -4.75 3.04
C ASN A 56 2.18 -3.74 2.78
N ILE A 57 0.96 -4.00 3.29
CA ILE A 57 -0.20 -3.15 3.00
C ILE A 57 -0.28 -2.04 4.05
N LEU A 58 -0.23 -2.39 5.33
CA LEU A 58 -0.30 -1.42 6.42
C LEU A 58 0.89 -0.45 6.38
N SER A 59 2.12 -0.98 6.24
CA SER A 59 3.34 -0.16 6.15
C SER A 59 3.25 0.95 5.08
N VAL A 60 2.65 0.64 3.93
CA VAL A 60 2.51 1.60 2.82
C VAL A 60 1.44 2.65 3.10
N LEU A 61 0.41 2.30 3.86
CA LEU A 61 -0.64 3.24 4.23
C LEU A 61 -0.21 4.17 5.37
N THR A 62 0.66 3.70 6.27
CA THR A 62 1.11 4.48 7.42
C THR A 62 2.42 5.23 7.19
N PHE A 63 3.34 4.69 6.39
CA PHE A 63 4.68 5.25 6.20
C PHE A 63 5.06 5.49 4.73
N GLY A 64 4.24 5.00 3.79
CA GLY A 64 4.54 5.01 2.36
C GLY A 64 4.56 6.40 1.78
#